data_AF-A0A7K2S6Q9-F1
#
_entry.id   AF-A0A7K2S6Q9-F1
#
_cell.length_a   1.000
_cell.length_b   1.000
_cell.length_c   1.000
_cell.angle_alpha   90.00
_cell.angle_beta   90.00
_cell.angle_gamma   90.00
#
_symmetry.space_group_name_H-M   'P 1'
#
loop_
_entity.id
_entity.type
_entity.pdbx_description
1 polymer ?
#
loop_
_entity_poly.entity_id
_entity_poly.type
_entity_poly.pdbx_seq_one_letter_code
_entity_poly.pdbx_strand_id
1 'polypeptide(L)'
;MARRQADPTARRAHEAARRATAAQRIGPRPTGTPCPRRRKPLFDLEPPGAFSTDWDSPVGMDTGVMARVTARFGAGSTEAATMRVLPHFRGVYGPNLPLGAIGQLELLPAGTDLLSRLSPGVDVSSDDARNSVHSLHARGMILVADDGSVWTTVPPGTPHSAPDGGWTFVERVRAPAERIAATS
;
A
#
# COMPACT_ATOMS: atom_id res chain seq x y z
N MET A 1 9.17 10.27 51.06
CA MET A 1 9.84 9.22 50.27
C MET A 1 10.14 9.76 48.87
N ALA A 2 11.36 10.26 48.62
CA ALA A 2 11.72 10.88 47.33
C ALA A 2 12.29 9.84 46.34
N ARG A 3 11.70 9.76 45.13
CA ARG A 3 12.18 8.89 44.04
C ARG A 3 13.52 9.43 43.51
N ARG A 4 14.59 8.64 43.59
CA ARG A 4 15.88 8.93 42.95
C ARG A 4 15.70 9.00 41.44
N GLN A 5 15.83 10.20 40.86
CA GLN A 5 15.96 10.38 39.42
C GLN A 5 17.27 9.73 38.96
N ALA A 6 17.17 8.68 38.13
CA ALA A 6 18.35 8.07 37.53
C ALA A 6 18.90 9.02 36.46
N ASP A 7 20.15 9.45 36.66
CA ASP A 7 20.83 10.42 35.82
C ASP A 7 20.97 9.90 34.36
N PRO A 8 20.31 10.52 33.37
CA PRO A 8 20.35 10.09 31.98
C PRO A 8 21.76 10.14 31.39
N THR A 9 22.64 10.96 31.95
CA THR A 9 24.05 11.10 31.55
C THR A 9 24.85 9.86 31.94
N ALA A 10 24.61 9.33 33.14
CA ALA A 10 25.20 8.06 33.60
C ALA A 10 24.75 6.87 32.74
N ARG A 11 23.47 6.86 32.31
CA ARG A 11 22.95 5.81 31.43
C ARG A 11 23.62 5.82 30.05
N ARG A 12 23.82 7.01 29.47
CA ARG A 12 24.50 7.17 28.17
C ARG A 12 25.98 6.79 28.26
N ALA A 13 26.66 7.15 29.36
CA ALA A 13 28.05 6.77 29.57
C ALA A 13 28.22 5.24 29.68
N HIS A 14 27.31 4.56 30.39
CA HIS A 14 27.34 3.10 30.51
C HIS A 14 27.03 2.41 29.16
N GLU A 15 26.15 2.98 28.35
CA GLU A 15 25.83 2.44 27.03
C GLU A 15 26.98 2.66 26.03
N ALA A 16 27.63 3.81 26.09
CA ALA A 16 28.84 4.10 25.31
C ALA A 16 29.99 3.15 25.67
N ALA A 17 30.21 2.90 26.97
CA ALA A 17 31.20 1.94 27.44
C ALA A 17 30.91 0.52 26.93
N ARG A 18 29.65 0.05 27.01
CA ARG A 18 29.27 -1.27 26.47
C ARG A 18 29.52 -1.36 24.96
N ARG A 19 29.22 -0.31 24.20
CA ARG A 19 29.45 -0.29 22.74
C ARG A 19 30.94 -0.28 22.40
N ALA A 20 31.76 0.43 23.16
CA ALA A 20 33.22 0.44 22.98
C ALA A 20 33.83 -0.94 23.25
N THR A 21 33.41 -1.62 24.33
CA THR A 21 33.88 -2.98 24.64
C THR A 21 33.41 -4.01 23.60
N ALA A 22 32.20 -3.86 23.05
CA ALA A 22 31.70 -4.72 21.99
C ALA A 22 32.46 -4.52 20.66
N ALA A 23 32.81 -3.27 20.33
CA ALA A 23 33.60 -2.95 19.13
C ALA A 23 35.02 -3.52 19.19
N GLN A 24 35.64 -3.57 20.37
CA GLN A 24 36.96 -4.18 20.58
C GLN A 24 36.94 -5.71 20.43
N ARG A 25 35.80 -6.37 20.69
CA ARG A 25 35.67 -7.85 20.63
C ARG A 25 35.28 -8.40 19.26
N ILE A 26 34.53 -7.64 18.47
CA ILE A 26 33.85 -8.15 17.26
C ILE A 26 34.51 -7.66 15.97
N GLY A 27 35.43 -6.69 16.06
CA GLY A 27 35.96 -5.99 14.88
C GLY A 27 34.96 -4.98 14.31
N PRO A 28 35.34 -4.23 13.27
CA PRO A 28 34.49 -3.19 12.69
C PRO A 28 33.16 -3.78 12.23
N ARG A 29 32.07 -3.10 12.59
CA ARG A 29 30.70 -3.51 12.27
C ARG A 29 30.60 -3.69 10.74
N PRO A 30 30.15 -4.86 10.24
CA PRO A 30 29.99 -5.05 8.80
C PRO A 30 29.07 -3.96 8.26
N THR A 31 29.53 -3.27 7.22
CA THR A 31 28.79 -2.26 6.49
C THR A 31 27.46 -2.88 6.08
N GLY A 32 26.37 -2.42 6.69
CA GLY A 32 25.08 -3.07 6.58
C GLY A 32 24.71 -3.28 5.12
N THR A 33 24.54 -4.55 4.73
CA THR A 33 23.84 -4.88 3.49
C THR A 33 22.52 -4.11 3.51
N PRO A 34 22.20 -3.36 2.44
CA PRO A 34 20.95 -2.61 2.40
C PRO A 34 19.81 -3.60 2.65
N CYS A 35 19.11 -3.42 3.77
CA CYS A 35 17.88 -4.15 4.00
C CYS A 35 17.02 -3.98 2.74
N PRO A 36 16.41 -5.04 2.20
CA PRO A 36 15.50 -4.90 1.06
C PRO A 36 14.51 -3.81 1.44
N ARG A 37 14.47 -2.73 0.64
CA ARG A 37 13.64 -1.55 0.89
C ARG A 37 12.24 -2.07 1.19
N ARG A 38 11.79 -1.93 2.45
CA ARG A 38 10.38 -2.17 2.77
C ARG A 38 9.59 -1.31 1.79
N ARG A 39 8.73 -1.96 1.00
CA ARG A 39 7.86 -1.26 0.06
C ARG A 39 7.04 -0.27 0.87
N LYS A 40 7.16 1.02 0.56
CA LYS A 40 6.33 2.04 1.20
C LYS A 40 4.92 1.93 0.61
N PRO A 41 3.89 1.70 1.43
CA PRO A 41 2.49 1.72 0.98
C PRO A 41 2.08 3.12 0.54
N LEU A 42 1.00 3.23 -0.23
CA LEU A 42 0.53 4.50 -0.80
C LEU A 42 0.38 5.59 0.26
N PHE A 43 -0.18 5.27 1.43
CA PHE A 43 -0.36 6.23 2.52
C PHE A 43 0.97 6.81 3.09
N ASP A 44 2.09 6.09 2.92
CA ASP A 44 3.43 6.53 3.35
C ASP A 44 4.21 7.26 2.22
N LEU A 45 3.61 7.41 1.03
CA LEU A 45 4.22 8.08 -0.12
C LEU A 45 3.90 9.57 -0.11
N GLU A 46 4.93 10.39 -0.27
CA GLU A 46 4.83 11.83 -0.30
C GLU A 46 5.49 12.37 -1.57
N PRO A 47 4.71 12.97 -2.49
CA PRO A 47 3.40 12.53 -3.00
C PRO A 47 3.49 11.12 -3.65
N PRO A 48 2.39 10.39 -3.95
CA PRO A 48 1.00 10.84 -4.07
C PRO A 48 0.03 10.38 -2.97
N GLY A 49 0.49 9.75 -1.88
CA GLY A 49 -0.36 9.36 -0.76
C GLY A 49 -1.11 10.51 -0.08
N ALA A 50 -0.52 11.72 -0.15
CA ALA A 50 -1.12 12.96 0.35
C ALA A 50 -2.44 13.35 -0.34
N PHE A 51 -2.78 12.76 -1.50
CA PHE A 51 -4.00 13.09 -2.25
C PHE A 51 -5.19 12.17 -1.95
N SER A 52 -5.01 11.13 -1.12
CA SER A 52 -6.12 10.22 -0.77
C SER A 52 -6.72 10.63 0.58
N THR A 53 -8.02 10.95 0.59
CA THR A 53 -8.77 11.39 1.78
C THR A 53 -9.38 10.23 2.56
N ASP A 54 -9.66 9.11 1.89
CA ASP A 54 -10.54 8.06 2.40
C ASP A 54 -9.74 6.81 2.81
N TRP A 55 -9.14 6.85 4.00
CA TRP A 55 -8.38 5.72 4.57
C TRP A 55 -9.06 5.13 5.80
N ASP A 56 -9.39 3.84 5.72
CA ASP A 56 -9.93 3.08 6.85
C ASP A 56 -8.87 2.19 7.48
N SER A 57 -8.91 2.08 8.81
CA SER A 57 -8.12 1.08 9.54
C SER A 57 -9.07 0.08 10.19
N PRO A 58 -9.57 -0.92 9.42
CA PRO A 58 -10.44 -1.93 10.01
C PRO A 58 -9.68 -2.66 11.12
N VAL A 59 -10.31 -2.94 12.26
CA VAL A 59 -9.71 -3.65 13.39
C VAL A 59 -10.18 -5.11 13.37
N GLY A 60 -9.28 -6.08 13.66
CA GLY A 60 -9.72 -7.42 14.11
C GLY A 60 -9.87 -8.54 13.07
N MET A 61 -9.18 -8.51 11.92
CA MET A 61 -9.08 -9.68 11.04
C MET A 61 -7.71 -10.36 11.14
N ASP A 62 -7.50 -11.04 12.26
CA ASP A 62 -6.27 -11.80 12.54
C ASP A 62 -6.34 -13.21 11.96
N THR A 63 -5.19 -13.85 11.81
CA THR A 63 -5.00 -15.26 11.40
C THR A 63 -5.91 -16.24 12.16
N GLY A 64 -6.24 -15.95 13.42
CA GLY A 64 -7.15 -16.77 14.23
C GLY A 64 -8.61 -16.77 13.75
N VAL A 65 -9.09 -15.66 13.19
CA VAL A 65 -10.45 -15.58 12.60
C VAL A 65 -10.49 -16.41 11.31
N MET A 66 -9.46 -16.30 10.47
CA MET A 66 -9.37 -17.06 9.22
C MET A 66 -9.25 -18.56 9.43
N ALA A 67 -8.57 -19.00 10.50
CA ALA A 67 -8.53 -20.40 10.88
C ALA A 67 -9.92 -20.96 11.24
N ARG A 68 -10.73 -20.17 11.98
CA ARG A 68 -12.11 -20.56 12.34
C ARG A 68 -13.04 -20.58 11.13
N VAL A 69 -12.94 -19.60 10.24
CA VAL A 69 -13.71 -19.56 8.99
C VAL A 69 -13.36 -20.77 8.12
N THR A 70 -12.07 -21.07 7.98
CA THR A 70 -11.59 -22.22 7.21
C THR A 70 -12.06 -23.55 7.83
N ALA A 71 -12.03 -23.68 9.16
CA ALA A 71 -12.54 -24.86 9.85
C ALA A 71 -14.07 -25.02 9.73
N ARG A 72 -14.81 -23.90 9.65
CA ARG A 72 -16.29 -23.90 9.62
C ARG A 72 -16.87 -24.12 8.22
N PHE A 73 -16.27 -23.50 7.21
CA PHE A 73 -16.80 -23.45 5.84
C PHE A 73 -15.92 -24.19 4.83
N GLY A 74 -14.69 -24.55 5.19
CA GLY A 74 -13.71 -25.14 4.29
C GLY A 74 -12.89 -24.09 3.55
N ALA A 75 -11.65 -24.43 3.22
CA ALA A 75 -10.67 -23.48 2.67
C ALA A 75 -11.01 -22.96 1.25
N GLY A 76 -11.79 -23.72 0.47
CA GLY A 76 -12.22 -23.36 -0.87
C GLY A 76 -13.64 -22.77 -0.95
N SER A 77 -14.29 -22.53 0.19
CA SER A 77 -15.63 -21.95 0.21
C SER A 77 -15.63 -20.48 -0.22
N THR A 78 -16.76 -20.04 -0.77
CA THR A 78 -16.98 -18.63 -1.12
C THR A 78 -16.90 -17.74 0.11
N GLU A 79 -17.39 -18.19 1.26
CA GLU A 79 -17.30 -17.49 2.53
C GLU A 79 -15.85 -17.30 2.98
N ALA A 80 -15.01 -18.34 2.85
CA ALA A 80 -13.59 -18.23 3.14
C ALA A 80 -12.88 -17.30 2.13
N ALA A 81 -13.28 -17.30 0.86
CA ALA A 81 -12.76 -16.38 -0.15
C ALA A 81 -13.13 -14.92 0.18
N THR A 82 -14.39 -14.64 0.51
CA THR A 82 -14.87 -13.32 0.92
C THR A 82 -14.14 -12.81 2.16
N MET A 83 -13.94 -13.68 3.16
CA MET A 83 -13.22 -13.30 4.39
C MET A 83 -11.71 -13.06 4.16
N ARG A 84 -11.12 -13.56 3.06
CA ARG A 84 -9.72 -13.29 2.68
C ARG A 84 -9.51 -11.94 2.00
N VAL A 85 -10.56 -11.27 1.54
CA VAL A 85 -10.48 -10.03 0.76
C VAL A 85 -9.74 -8.93 1.53
N LEU A 86 -10.15 -8.63 2.76
CA LEU A 86 -9.53 -7.58 3.55
C LEU A 86 -8.07 -7.89 3.98
N PRO A 87 -7.75 -9.12 4.45
CA PRO A 87 -6.35 -9.52 4.67
C PRO A 87 -5.48 -9.42 3.42
N HIS A 88 -6.01 -9.77 2.26
CA HIS A 88 -5.31 -9.64 0.97
C HIS A 88 -4.94 -8.18 0.70
N PHE A 89 -5.91 -7.27 0.77
CA PHE A 89 -5.66 -5.85 0.53
C PHE A 89 -4.74 -5.21 1.57
N ARG A 90 -4.73 -5.68 2.82
CA ARG A 90 -3.72 -5.26 3.81
C ARG A 90 -2.30 -5.65 3.40
N GLY A 91 -2.13 -6.78 2.72
CA GLY A 91 -0.84 -7.16 2.15
C GLY A 91 -0.36 -6.19 1.06
N VAL A 92 -1.30 -5.52 0.38
CA VAL A 92 -1.00 -4.60 -0.73
C VAL A 92 -0.86 -3.14 -0.26
N TYR A 93 -1.80 -2.65 0.54
CA TYR A 93 -1.90 -1.25 0.98
C TYR A 93 -1.35 -1.00 2.38
N GLY A 94 -1.07 -2.04 3.16
CA GLY A 94 -0.66 -1.93 4.55
C GLY A 94 -1.85 -1.82 5.51
N PRO A 95 -1.64 -1.31 6.74
CA PRO A 95 -2.68 -1.30 7.79
C PRO A 95 -3.87 -0.38 7.50
N ASN A 96 -3.68 0.63 6.63
CA ASN A 96 -4.73 1.57 6.24
C ASN A 96 -5.16 1.25 4.81
N LEU A 97 -6.45 0.99 4.63
CA LEU A 97 -7.05 0.57 3.36
C LEU A 97 -7.86 1.70 2.74
N PRO A 98 -7.70 1.99 1.44
CA PRO A 98 -8.53 2.96 0.76
C PRO A 98 -9.78 2.27 0.24
N LEU A 99 -10.78 2.00 1.09
CA LEU A 99 -11.91 1.13 0.74
C LEU A 99 -12.71 1.65 -0.46
N GLY A 100 -12.88 2.97 -0.58
CA GLY A 100 -13.52 3.59 -1.74
C GLY A 100 -12.75 3.30 -3.04
N ALA A 101 -11.44 3.56 -3.06
CA ALA A 101 -10.60 3.28 -4.22
C ALA A 101 -10.51 1.77 -4.54
N ILE A 102 -10.45 0.91 -3.52
CA ILE A 102 -10.51 -0.55 -3.71
C ILE A 102 -11.81 -0.90 -4.43
N GLY A 103 -12.96 -0.45 -3.92
CA GLY A 103 -14.26 -0.72 -4.52
C GLY A 103 -14.34 -0.27 -5.98
N GLN A 104 -13.84 0.93 -6.30
CA GLN A 104 -13.81 1.44 -7.67
C GLN A 104 -12.91 0.59 -8.59
N LEU A 105 -11.73 0.20 -8.12
CA LEU A 105 -10.82 -0.65 -8.90
C LEU A 105 -11.38 -2.06 -9.11
N GLU A 106 -12.18 -2.57 -8.19
CA GLU A 106 -12.89 -3.85 -8.29
C GLU A 106 -14.06 -3.82 -9.26
N LEU A 107 -14.67 -2.66 -9.46
CA LEU A 107 -15.73 -2.45 -10.44
C LEU A 107 -15.20 -2.29 -11.87
N LEU A 108 -13.90 -2.08 -12.03
CA LEU A 108 -13.28 -2.09 -13.36
C LEU A 108 -13.46 -3.51 -13.95
N PRO A 109 -14.08 -3.65 -15.13
CA PRO A 109 -14.28 -4.95 -15.75
C PRO A 109 -12.95 -5.72 -15.83
N ALA A 110 -12.99 -7.03 -15.54
CA ALA A 110 -11.91 -7.94 -15.86
C ALA A 110 -11.53 -7.77 -17.35
N GLY A 111 -10.28 -7.39 -17.62
CA GLY A 111 -9.85 -7.03 -18.98
C GLY A 111 -10.05 -5.55 -19.31
N THR A 112 -10.00 -4.68 -18.30
CA THR A 112 -10.04 -3.23 -18.54
C THR A 112 -8.92 -2.84 -19.50
N ASP A 113 -9.26 -1.99 -20.47
CA ASP A 113 -8.31 -1.40 -21.41
C ASP A 113 -7.12 -0.71 -20.69
N LEU A 114 -7.26 -0.43 -19.39
CA LEU A 114 -6.20 0.10 -18.55
C LEU A 114 -4.92 -0.76 -18.55
N LEU A 115 -5.01 -2.08 -18.34
CA LEU A 115 -3.81 -2.92 -18.32
C LEU A 115 -3.28 -3.23 -19.72
N SER A 116 -4.14 -3.43 -20.71
CA SER A 116 -3.72 -3.52 -22.12
C SER A 116 -3.09 -2.23 -22.61
N ARG A 117 -3.52 -1.05 -22.14
CA ARG A 117 -2.87 0.25 -22.42
C ARG A 117 -1.56 0.44 -21.67
N LEU A 118 -1.47 -0.04 -20.42
CA LEU A 118 -0.24 0.07 -19.62
C LEU A 118 0.83 -0.94 -20.04
N SER A 119 0.44 -2.09 -20.58
CA SER A 119 1.35 -3.16 -20.99
C SER A 119 0.81 -3.92 -22.22
N PRO A 120 0.80 -3.28 -23.41
CA PRO A 120 0.27 -3.91 -24.62
C PRO A 120 1.05 -5.18 -24.98
N GLY A 121 0.33 -6.27 -25.23
CA GLY A 121 0.91 -7.54 -25.68
C GLY A 121 1.32 -8.52 -24.58
N VAL A 122 1.04 -8.23 -23.31
CA VAL A 122 1.23 -9.20 -22.23
C VAL A 122 -0.10 -9.87 -21.92
N ASP A 123 -0.17 -11.17 -22.17
CA ASP A 123 -1.33 -11.98 -21.80
C ASP A 123 -1.23 -12.32 -20.31
N VAL A 124 -2.05 -11.67 -19.49
CA VAL A 124 -2.05 -11.78 -18.03
C VAL A 124 -3.37 -12.37 -17.58
N SER A 125 -3.35 -13.31 -16.63
CA SER A 125 -4.59 -13.82 -16.04
C SER A 125 -5.40 -12.68 -15.40
N SER A 126 -6.73 -12.78 -15.36
CA SER A 126 -7.58 -11.74 -14.77
C SER A 126 -7.22 -11.42 -13.32
N ASP A 127 -6.80 -12.42 -12.54
CA ASP A 127 -6.41 -12.24 -11.14
C ASP A 127 -5.06 -11.55 -11.00
N ASP A 128 -4.08 -11.89 -11.84
CA ASP A 128 -2.77 -11.24 -11.83
C ASP A 128 -2.86 -9.80 -12.33
N ALA A 129 -3.73 -9.55 -13.32
CA ALA A 129 -4.09 -8.24 -13.81
C ALA A 129 -4.66 -7.38 -12.68
N ARG A 130 -5.71 -7.87 -12.02
CA ARG A 130 -6.32 -7.23 -10.85
C ARG A 130 -5.29 -6.91 -9.76
N ASN A 131 -4.47 -7.89 -9.36
CA ASN A 131 -3.42 -7.69 -8.36
C ASN A 131 -2.38 -6.64 -8.79
N SER A 132 -2.06 -6.58 -10.08
CA SER A 132 -1.13 -5.59 -10.64
C SER A 132 -1.70 -4.17 -10.55
N VAL A 133 -2.99 -3.98 -10.85
CA VAL A 133 -3.66 -2.67 -10.72
C VAL A 133 -3.62 -2.19 -9.26
N HIS A 134 -3.97 -3.05 -8.30
CA HIS A 134 -3.88 -2.69 -6.88
C HIS A 134 -2.44 -2.40 -6.44
N SER A 135 -1.45 -3.16 -6.93
CA SER A 135 -0.05 -2.88 -6.64
C SER A 135 0.44 -1.57 -7.24
N LEU A 136 -0.06 -1.17 -8.43
CA LEU A 136 0.27 0.11 -9.04
C LEU A 136 -0.38 1.26 -8.27
N HIS A 137 -1.65 1.11 -7.88
CA HIS A 137 -2.34 2.05 -7.00
C HIS A 137 -1.60 2.20 -5.66
N ALA A 138 -1.25 1.08 -5.01
CA ALA A 138 -0.52 1.09 -3.75
C ALA A 138 0.89 1.74 -3.84
N ARG A 139 1.45 1.86 -5.04
CA ARG A 139 2.72 2.55 -5.30
C ARG A 139 2.53 3.98 -5.78
N GLY A 140 1.29 4.44 -5.85
CA GLY A 140 0.94 5.75 -6.32
C GLY A 140 1.02 5.92 -7.83
N MET A 141 1.31 4.86 -8.60
CA MET A 141 1.44 4.94 -10.07
C MET A 141 0.07 5.12 -10.74
N ILE A 142 -0.98 4.70 -10.05
CA ILE A 142 -2.37 4.90 -10.43
C ILE A 142 -3.07 5.59 -9.26
N LEU A 143 -3.96 6.53 -9.55
CA LEU A 143 -4.84 7.18 -8.57
C LEU A 143 -6.29 7.03 -9.01
N VAL A 144 -7.18 6.95 -8.04
CA VAL A 144 -8.63 7.00 -8.24
C VAL A 144 -9.12 8.31 -7.65
N ALA A 145 -9.80 9.12 -8.44
CA ALA A 145 -10.45 10.34 -7.99
C ALA A 145 -11.83 10.03 -7.41
N ASP A 146 -12.41 10.98 -6.67
CA ASP A 146 -13.70 10.81 -5.98
C ASP A 146 -14.86 10.53 -6.94
N ASP A 147 -14.77 11.01 -8.19
CA ASP A 147 -15.72 10.74 -9.27
C ASP A 147 -15.56 9.33 -9.89
N GLY A 148 -14.62 8.54 -9.39
CA GLY A 148 -14.26 7.21 -9.89
C GLY A 148 -13.27 7.23 -11.07
N SER A 149 -12.84 8.40 -11.55
CA SER A 149 -11.89 8.50 -12.66
C SER A 149 -10.50 7.99 -12.26
N VAL A 150 -9.84 7.27 -13.16
CA VAL A 150 -8.54 6.65 -12.92
C VAL A 150 -7.44 7.38 -13.68
N TRP A 151 -6.41 7.78 -12.94
CA TRP A 151 -5.30 8.60 -13.40
C TRP A 151 -3.98 7.84 -13.27
N THR A 152 -3.03 8.05 -14.18
CA THR A 152 -1.64 7.61 -14.01
C THR A 152 -0.80 8.77 -13.50
N THR A 153 0.13 8.48 -12.59
CA THR A 153 1.10 9.47 -12.15
C THR A 153 2.41 9.30 -12.89
N VAL A 154 3.02 10.41 -13.27
CA VAL A 154 4.37 10.47 -13.83
C VAL A 154 5.27 11.15 -12.80
N PRO A 155 6.31 10.47 -12.29
CA PRO A 155 7.21 11.05 -11.31
C PRO A 155 8.09 12.14 -11.92
N PRO A 156 8.58 13.09 -11.08
CA PRO A 156 9.62 14.05 -11.45
C PRO A 156 10.87 13.41 -12.07
N GLY A 157 11.52 14.12 -12.99
CA GLY A 157 12.77 13.68 -13.62
C GLY A 157 12.60 12.63 -14.73
N THR A 158 11.37 12.44 -15.22
CA THR A 158 11.08 11.63 -16.41
C THR A 158 10.81 12.55 -17.62
N PRO A 159 10.92 12.05 -18.87
CA PRO A 159 10.68 12.86 -20.07
C PRO A 159 9.28 13.49 -20.17
N HIS A 160 8.33 13.03 -19.36
CA HIS A 160 6.94 13.48 -19.34
C HIS A 160 6.56 14.19 -18.02
N SER A 161 7.54 14.54 -17.18
CA SER A 161 7.33 15.35 -15.99
C SER A 161 6.83 16.75 -16.34
N ALA A 162 6.14 17.37 -15.40
CA ALA A 162 5.66 18.73 -15.55
C ALA A 162 6.86 19.70 -15.73
N PRO A 163 6.67 20.84 -16.44
CA PRO A 163 7.77 21.77 -16.75
C PRO A 163 8.47 22.35 -15.51
N ASP A 164 7.78 22.35 -14.37
CA ASP A 164 8.25 22.79 -13.06
C ASP A 164 9.01 21.70 -12.28
N GLY A 165 9.17 20.51 -12.87
CA GLY A 165 9.77 19.35 -12.20
C GLY A 165 8.82 18.67 -11.20
N GLY A 166 7.54 19.00 -11.21
CA GLY A 166 6.51 18.37 -10.40
C GLY A 166 6.02 17.02 -10.93
N TRP A 167 5.10 16.42 -10.19
CA TRP A 167 4.36 15.24 -10.64
C TRP A 167 3.37 15.60 -11.74
N THR A 168 3.25 14.75 -12.75
CA THR A 168 2.20 14.89 -13.78
C THR A 168 1.11 13.85 -13.57
N PHE A 169 -0.16 14.24 -13.74
CA PHE A 169 -1.31 13.34 -13.64
C PHE A 169 -1.98 13.25 -15.01
N VAL A 170 -2.17 12.02 -15.51
CA VAL A 170 -2.74 11.76 -16.84
C VAL A 170 -3.98 10.89 -16.69
N GLU A 171 -5.14 11.40 -17.07
CA GLU A 171 -6.40 10.65 -17.05
C GLU A 171 -6.32 9.46 -18.02
N ARG A 172 -6.76 8.28 -17.60
CA ARG A 172 -6.75 7.07 -18.44
C ARG A 172 -8.11 6.47 -18.67
N VAL A 173 -8.92 6.44 -17.63
CA VAL A 173 -10.27 5.89 -17.65
C VAL A 173 -11.15 6.87 -16.93
N ARG A 174 -12.10 7.43 -17.67
CA ARG A 174 -13.18 8.22 -17.09
C ARG A 174 -14.18 7.25 -16.47
N ALA A 175 -14.63 7.52 -15.24
CA ALA A 175 -15.76 6.78 -14.71
C ALA A 175 -16.95 6.89 -15.67
N PRO A 176 -17.77 5.84 -15.84
CA PRO A 176 -19.07 6.02 -16.47
C PRO A 176 -19.78 7.13 -15.68
N ALA A 177 -20.14 8.23 -16.34
CA ALA A 177 -20.98 9.25 -15.71
C ALA A 177 -22.14 8.52 -15.07
N GLU A 178 -22.33 8.67 -13.76
CA GLU A 178 -23.39 7.99 -13.04
C GLU A 178 -24.66 8.03 -13.86
N ARG A 179 -25.33 6.88 -13.99
CA ARG A 179 -26.77 6.87 -14.19
C ARG A 179 -27.35 7.56 -12.97
N ILE A 180 -27.42 8.88 -13.01
CA ILE A 180 -28.41 9.67 -12.28
C ILE A 180 -29.74 9.31 -12.95
N ALA A 181 -30.20 8.07 -12.73
CA ALA A 181 -31.54 7.67 -13.04
C ALA A 181 -32.41 8.31 -11.97
N ALA A 182 -33.00 9.43 -12.38
CA ALA A 182 -34.17 10.08 -11.85
C ALA A 182 -34.89 9.29 -10.74
N THR A 183 -34.83 9.81 -9.52
CA THR A 183 -35.95 9.69 -8.60
C THR A 183 -36.47 11.10 -8.32
N SER A 184 -37.39 11.53 -9.19
CA SER A 184 -38.44 12.50 -8.90
C SER A 184 -39.76 11.91 -9.37
#